data_AF-A0A5X9Y6P4-F1
#
_entry.id   AF-A0A5X9Y6P4-F1
#
_cell.length_a   1.000
_cell.length_b   1.000
_cell.length_c   1.000
_cell.angle_alpha   90.00
_cell.angle_beta   90.00
_cell.angle_gamma   90.00
#
_symmetry.space_group_name_H-M   'P 1'
#
loop_
_entity.id
_entity.type
_entity.pdbx_description
1 polymer ?
#
loop_
_entity_poly.entity_id
_entity_poly.type
_entity_poly.pdbx_seq_one_letter_code
_entity_poly.pdbx_strand_id
1 'polypeptide(L)'
;MASIDFRNKINWHRRYRSPQGVKTEHEILRIFESDRGRIINSPAIRRLQQKTQVFPLERNAAVRTRLTHSMEVQQVGRYIAKEILSRLKEQNRLEEYGLDALTGPFESIVEMACLMHDIGNPPFGHFGEAAINDWFRQRLHPEDAESQPLTHDRCVVSSLRLQEGEENLNDIRRKVRQDICHFEGNAQGIRLVHTLMRMNLTWAQVGGILKYTRPAWWRGPVPDSHRYLMKKPGYYLSEEKYIARLRKELQLAPYSRFPLTWIMEAADDISYCVADLEDAVEKRIFSVEQLYHHLYHAWGHHEKDSLFELVVGNAWEKSRANTLSRSTEDQFFMYLRVNTLNKLVPYAAQRFIDNLPQIFAGTFNQALLEDASGFSRLLELYKNVAVEHVFSHPDVEQLELQGYRVISGLLDIYQPLLSLSLNDFRELVEKERLKRFPIESRLFQKLSTRHRLAYVEVVSKLPTDSAEYPVLEYYYRCRLIQDYISGMTDLYAWDEYRRLMAVEQ
;
A
#
# COMPACT_ATOMS: atom_id res chain seq x y z
N MET A 1 -11.16 3.91 31.23
CA MET A 1 -10.87 3.53 29.82
C MET A 1 -12.21 3.50 29.08
N ALA A 2 -12.27 3.98 27.83
CA ALA A 2 -13.49 3.84 27.03
C ALA A 2 -13.80 2.34 26.84
N SER A 3 -15.07 1.95 26.94
CA SER A 3 -15.48 0.56 26.71
C SER A 3 -15.22 0.18 25.24
N ILE A 4 -14.64 -0.98 25.01
CA ILE A 4 -14.38 -1.51 23.67
C ILE A 4 -15.71 -1.96 23.07
N ASP A 5 -16.09 -1.39 21.92
CA ASP A 5 -17.33 -1.73 21.21
C ASP A 5 -17.12 -1.61 19.70
N PHE A 6 -17.00 -2.75 19.02
CA PHE A 6 -16.73 -2.81 17.58
C PHE A 6 -17.89 -2.31 16.72
N ARG A 7 -19.11 -2.14 17.26
CA ARG A 7 -20.21 -1.48 16.55
C ARG A 7 -19.87 -0.03 16.17
N ASN A 8 -18.97 0.61 16.94
CA ASN A 8 -18.46 1.95 16.66
C ASN A 8 -17.35 1.99 15.60
N LYS A 9 -16.74 0.86 15.26
CA LYS A 9 -15.61 0.76 14.32
C LYS A 9 -16.02 0.11 13.00
N ILE A 10 -16.85 -0.92 13.03
CA ILE A 10 -17.36 -1.63 11.84
C ILE A 10 -18.53 -0.82 11.23
N ASN A 11 -18.19 0.38 10.75
CA ASN A 11 -19.13 1.31 10.16
C ASN A 11 -19.48 0.90 8.72
N TRP A 12 -20.72 0.47 8.52
CA TRP A 12 -21.31 0.03 7.25
C TRP A 12 -21.84 1.18 6.36
N HIS A 13 -21.77 2.44 6.83
CA HIS A 13 -22.13 3.60 6.01
C HIS A 13 -21.08 3.87 4.94
N ARG A 14 -21.48 4.62 3.91
CA ARG A 14 -20.63 4.94 2.73
C ARG A 14 -20.48 6.45 2.57
N ARG A 15 -19.46 6.88 1.82
CA ARG A 15 -19.25 8.32 1.53
C ARG A 15 -20.37 8.92 0.68
N TYR A 16 -20.88 8.17 -0.29
CA TYR A 16 -21.91 8.61 -1.23
C TYR A 16 -23.08 7.64 -1.19
N ARG A 17 -24.31 8.16 -1.34
CA ARG A 17 -25.55 7.35 -1.36
C ARG A 17 -25.56 6.32 -0.23
N SER A 18 -25.23 6.78 0.97
CA SER A 18 -25.09 5.89 2.12
C SER A 18 -26.44 5.27 2.47
N PRO A 19 -26.53 3.94 2.71
CA PRO A 19 -27.70 3.37 3.37
C PRO A 19 -27.91 4.09 4.72
N GLN A 20 -29.18 4.27 5.11
CA GLN A 20 -29.60 4.99 6.33
C GLN A 20 -30.54 4.11 7.17
N GLY A 21 -30.74 4.50 8.42
CA GLY A 21 -31.68 3.86 9.35
C GLY A 21 -31.11 2.61 10.03
N VAL A 22 -31.93 2.00 10.89
CA VAL A 22 -31.56 0.75 11.58
C VAL A 22 -31.39 -0.38 10.55
N LYS A 23 -30.44 -1.28 10.78
CA LYS A 23 -30.15 -2.42 9.92
C LYS A 23 -30.08 -3.67 10.77
N THR A 24 -30.70 -4.74 10.29
CA THR A 24 -30.55 -6.09 10.83
C THR A 24 -29.14 -6.62 10.55
N GLU A 25 -28.72 -7.65 11.27
CA GLU A 25 -27.45 -8.36 11.04
C GLU A 25 -27.30 -8.79 9.57
N HIS A 26 -28.35 -9.38 8.98
CA HIS A 26 -28.32 -9.82 7.60
C HIS A 26 -28.19 -8.66 6.60
N GLU A 27 -28.84 -7.52 6.85
CA GLU A 27 -28.69 -6.33 6.01
C GLU A 27 -27.27 -5.75 6.09
N ILE A 28 -26.68 -5.71 7.29
CA ILE A 28 -25.29 -5.27 7.48
C ILE A 28 -24.34 -6.21 6.72
N LEU A 29 -24.51 -7.53 6.85
CA LEU A 29 -23.72 -8.51 6.11
C LEU A 29 -23.80 -8.28 4.60
N ARG A 30 -25.00 -8.08 4.03
CA ARG A 30 -25.16 -7.78 2.60
C ARG A 30 -24.44 -6.50 2.15
N ILE A 31 -24.32 -5.50 3.02
CA ILE A 31 -23.57 -4.27 2.70
C ILE A 31 -22.08 -4.57 2.54
N PHE A 32 -21.50 -5.42 3.40
CA PHE A 32 -20.09 -5.83 3.30
C PHE A 32 -19.86 -6.83 2.16
N GLU A 33 -20.81 -7.72 1.86
CA GLU A 33 -20.77 -8.55 0.66
C GLU A 33 -20.80 -7.72 -0.63
N SER A 34 -21.52 -6.58 -0.62
CA SER A 34 -21.44 -5.61 -1.73
C SER A 34 -20.04 -5.01 -1.88
N ASP A 35 -19.30 -4.80 -0.78
CA ASP A 35 -17.90 -4.36 -0.86
C ASP A 35 -17.01 -5.43 -1.51
N ARG A 36 -17.16 -6.71 -1.13
CA ARG A 36 -16.45 -7.82 -1.79
C ARG A 36 -16.68 -7.81 -3.30
N GLY A 37 -17.95 -7.72 -3.71
CA GLY A 37 -18.32 -7.66 -5.12
C GLY A 37 -17.66 -6.49 -5.87
N ARG A 38 -17.61 -5.30 -5.26
CA ARG A 38 -16.95 -4.11 -5.84
C ARG A 38 -15.44 -4.29 -5.99
N ILE A 39 -14.80 -4.91 -5.00
CA ILE A 39 -13.35 -5.08 -4.94
C ILE A 39 -12.90 -6.15 -5.94
N ILE A 40 -13.48 -7.35 -5.87
CA ILE A 40 -13.12 -8.49 -6.73
C ILE A 40 -13.33 -8.15 -8.22
N ASN A 41 -14.43 -7.46 -8.56
CA ASN A 41 -14.70 -7.07 -9.94
C ASN A 41 -13.93 -5.82 -10.41
N SER A 42 -13.13 -5.19 -9.54
CA SER A 42 -12.40 -3.97 -9.87
C SER A 42 -11.27 -4.27 -10.87
N PRO A 43 -11.13 -3.46 -11.95
CA PRO A 43 -9.95 -3.55 -12.82
C PRO A 43 -8.67 -3.18 -12.08
N ALA A 44 -8.74 -2.48 -10.93
CA ALA A 44 -7.56 -2.22 -10.12
C ALA A 44 -6.99 -3.49 -9.48
N ILE A 45 -7.85 -4.42 -9.04
CA ILE A 45 -7.43 -5.74 -8.55
C ILE A 45 -6.89 -6.59 -9.70
N ARG A 46 -7.58 -6.63 -10.85
CA ARG A 46 -7.07 -7.38 -12.02
C ARG A 46 -5.69 -6.92 -12.48
N ARG A 47 -5.37 -5.62 -12.39
CA ARG A 47 -4.03 -5.11 -12.73
C ARG A 47 -2.91 -5.68 -11.87
N LEU A 48 -3.20 -6.14 -10.64
CA LEU A 48 -2.20 -6.73 -9.75
C LEU A 48 -1.57 -8.00 -10.34
N GLN A 49 -2.26 -8.70 -11.27
CA GLN A 49 -1.70 -9.89 -11.93
C GLN A 49 -0.56 -9.55 -12.92
N GLN A 50 -0.42 -8.28 -13.30
CA GLN A 50 0.66 -7.77 -14.15
C GLN A 50 1.51 -6.75 -13.38
N LYS A 51 1.41 -6.74 -12.06
CA LYS A 51 2.33 -6.01 -11.19
C LYS A 51 3.23 -7.00 -10.47
N THR A 52 4.49 -6.68 -10.46
CA THR A 52 5.50 -7.53 -9.82
C THR A 52 5.46 -7.38 -8.30
N GLN A 53 5.64 -8.53 -7.63
CA GLN A 53 5.95 -8.61 -6.21
C GLN A 53 7.46 -8.50 -5.99
N VAL A 54 8.21 -9.56 -6.35
CA VAL A 54 9.69 -9.63 -6.24
C VAL A 54 10.36 -9.71 -7.61
N PHE A 55 9.95 -10.64 -8.48
CA PHE A 55 10.59 -10.89 -9.77
C PHE A 55 9.94 -10.06 -10.90
N PRO A 56 10.60 -9.02 -11.44
CA PRO A 56 9.97 -8.15 -12.42
C PRO A 56 9.76 -8.81 -13.78
N LEU A 57 8.66 -8.47 -14.47
CA LEU A 57 8.37 -8.91 -15.84
C LEU A 57 8.47 -10.45 -16.05
N GLU A 58 8.17 -11.23 -15.00
CA GLU A 58 8.29 -12.67 -15.01
C GLU A 58 7.26 -13.35 -15.93
N ARG A 59 7.72 -14.36 -16.68
CA ARG A 59 6.89 -15.16 -17.60
C ARG A 59 6.46 -16.48 -16.99
N ASN A 60 7.18 -16.98 -15.97
CA ASN A 60 6.79 -18.18 -15.24
C ASN A 60 5.58 -17.89 -14.35
N ALA A 61 4.43 -18.49 -14.68
CA ALA A 61 3.20 -18.34 -13.89
C ALA A 61 3.25 -19.04 -12.53
N ALA A 62 4.27 -19.87 -12.26
CA ALA A 62 4.51 -20.44 -10.94
C ALA A 62 5.01 -19.39 -9.92
N VAL A 63 5.66 -18.32 -10.40
CA VAL A 63 6.14 -17.21 -9.57
C VAL A 63 5.00 -16.26 -9.23
N ARG A 64 4.99 -15.73 -8.00
CA ARG A 64 3.91 -14.86 -7.55
C ARG A 64 3.93 -13.51 -8.26
N THR A 65 2.72 -13.04 -8.57
CA THR A 65 2.41 -11.64 -8.90
C THR A 65 1.86 -10.95 -7.65
N ARG A 66 1.66 -9.63 -7.67
CA ARG A 66 0.98 -8.95 -6.56
C ARG A 66 -0.42 -9.51 -6.29
N LEU A 67 -1.12 -10.00 -7.33
CA LEU A 67 -2.46 -10.58 -7.17
C LEU A 67 -2.40 -11.90 -6.41
N THR A 68 -1.52 -12.83 -6.80
CA THR A 68 -1.42 -14.13 -6.15
C THR A 68 -0.89 -14.01 -4.73
N HIS A 69 0.10 -13.12 -4.49
CA HIS A 69 0.51 -12.74 -3.13
C HIS A 69 -0.67 -12.22 -2.31
N SER A 70 -1.43 -11.25 -2.84
CA SER A 70 -2.60 -10.70 -2.13
C SER A 70 -3.69 -11.73 -1.82
N MET A 71 -3.84 -12.78 -2.65
CA MET A 71 -4.74 -13.90 -2.37
C MET A 71 -4.22 -14.79 -1.22
N GLU A 72 -2.91 -15.03 -1.16
CA GLU A 72 -2.29 -15.76 -0.05
C GLU A 72 -2.40 -14.96 1.26
N VAL A 73 -2.11 -13.65 1.24
CA VAL A 73 -2.34 -12.71 2.36
C VAL A 73 -3.80 -12.73 2.80
N GLN A 74 -4.74 -12.72 1.86
CA GLN A 74 -6.17 -12.80 2.18
C GLN A 74 -6.53 -14.06 2.95
N GLN A 75 -5.98 -15.22 2.58
CA GLN A 75 -6.25 -16.47 3.29
C GLN A 75 -5.62 -16.49 4.69
N VAL A 76 -4.42 -15.92 4.87
CA VAL A 76 -3.80 -15.79 6.20
C VAL A 76 -4.58 -14.82 7.08
N GLY A 77 -5.01 -13.68 6.53
CA GLY A 77 -5.86 -12.70 7.23
C GLY A 77 -7.20 -13.30 7.67
N ARG A 78 -7.83 -14.12 6.80
CA ARG A 78 -9.01 -14.92 7.14
C ARG A 78 -8.74 -15.83 8.34
N TYR A 79 -7.60 -16.51 8.35
CA TYR A 79 -7.24 -17.43 9.43
C TYR A 79 -7.03 -16.68 10.76
N ILE A 80 -6.26 -15.58 10.76
CA ILE A 80 -6.05 -14.76 11.97
C ILE A 80 -7.39 -14.19 12.48
N ALA A 81 -8.24 -13.67 11.60
CA ALA A 81 -9.55 -13.16 11.99
C ALA A 81 -10.43 -14.23 12.64
N LYS A 82 -10.49 -15.43 12.05
CA LYS A 82 -11.23 -16.57 12.63
C LYS A 82 -10.68 -17.00 13.98
N GLU A 83 -9.36 -17.05 14.12
CA GLU A 83 -8.70 -17.41 15.39
C GLU A 83 -9.01 -16.39 16.49
N ILE A 84 -8.97 -15.08 16.18
CA ILE A 84 -9.37 -14.02 17.11
C ILE A 84 -10.83 -14.20 17.55
N LEU A 85 -11.75 -14.39 16.60
CA LEU A 85 -13.17 -14.57 16.90
C LEU A 85 -13.44 -15.84 17.71
N SER A 86 -12.74 -16.96 17.43
CA SER A 86 -12.87 -18.20 18.21
C SER A 86 -12.44 -17.99 19.66
N ARG A 87 -11.25 -17.40 19.88
CA ARG A 87 -10.73 -17.14 21.22
C ARG A 87 -11.62 -16.19 22.02
N LEU A 88 -12.10 -15.10 21.39
CA LEU A 88 -13.03 -14.19 22.04
C LEU A 88 -14.36 -14.87 22.37
N LYS A 89 -14.81 -15.82 21.55
CA LYS A 89 -16.00 -16.63 21.83
C LYS A 89 -15.78 -17.57 23.01
N GLU A 90 -14.67 -18.28 23.06
CA GLU A 90 -14.28 -19.17 24.16
C GLU A 90 -14.13 -18.41 25.48
N GLN A 91 -13.70 -17.14 25.42
CA GLN A 91 -13.60 -16.24 26.57
C GLN A 91 -14.95 -15.58 26.94
N ASN A 92 -16.05 -15.84 26.20
CA ASN A 92 -17.35 -15.16 26.33
C ASN A 92 -17.29 -13.63 26.17
N ARG A 93 -16.35 -13.12 25.37
CA ARG A 93 -16.09 -11.67 25.15
C ARG A 93 -16.63 -11.14 23.82
N LEU A 94 -17.25 -11.98 22.98
CA LEU A 94 -17.82 -11.51 21.70
C LEU A 94 -18.94 -10.48 21.92
N GLU A 95 -19.90 -10.78 22.79
CA GLU A 95 -21.01 -9.87 23.11
C GLU A 95 -20.50 -8.62 23.87
N GLU A 96 -19.54 -8.81 24.80
CA GLU A 96 -18.88 -7.71 25.52
C GLU A 96 -18.32 -6.65 24.57
N TYR A 97 -17.72 -7.10 23.45
CA TYR A 97 -17.12 -6.21 22.45
C TYR A 97 -18.02 -5.87 21.27
N GLY A 98 -19.31 -6.24 21.34
CA GLY A 98 -20.29 -5.97 20.28
C GLY A 98 -19.94 -6.62 18.94
N LEU A 99 -19.27 -7.78 18.98
CA LEU A 99 -18.86 -8.54 17.80
C LEU A 99 -19.80 -9.69 17.45
N ASP A 100 -20.73 -10.05 18.34
CA ASP A 100 -21.70 -11.14 18.20
C ASP A 100 -22.45 -11.10 16.85
N ALA A 101 -22.99 -9.94 16.47
CA ALA A 101 -23.68 -9.72 15.19
C ALA A 101 -22.77 -9.15 14.08
N LEU A 102 -21.44 -9.10 14.30
CA LEU A 102 -20.48 -8.50 13.37
C LEU A 102 -19.31 -9.44 12.99
N THR A 103 -19.42 -10.72 13.32
CA THR A 103 -18.42 -11.74 12.99
C THR A 103 -18.15 -11.84 11.47
N GLY A 104 -19.20 -11.90 10.66
CA GLY A 104 -19.10 -11.92 9.19
C GLY A 104 -18.45 -10.65 8.62
N PRO A 105 -18.94 -9.44 8.95
CA PRO A 105 -18.27 -8.19 8.60
C PRO A 105 -16.80 -8.10 9.03
N PHE A 106 -16.46 -8.52 10.25
CA PHE A 106 -15.09 -8.49 10.77
C PHE A 106 -14.14 -9.30 9.88
N GLU A 107 -14.52 -10.55 9.57
CA GLU A 107 -13.78 -11.43 8.67
C GLU A 107 -13.67 -10.83 7.26
N SER A 108 -14.80 -10.40 6.68
CA SER A 108 -14.87 -9.89 5.32
C SER A 108 -14.03 -8.63 5.10
N ILE A 109 -14.04 -7.70 6.06
CA ILE A 109 -13.21 -6.48 6.01
C ILE A 109 -11.72 -6.84 5.97
N VAL A 110 -11.27 -7.77 6.82
CA VAL A 110 -9.87 -8.20 6.86
C VAL A 110 -9.48 -8.84 5.54
N GLU A 111 -10.27 -9.81 5.05
CA GLU A 111 -10.00 -10.48 3.76
C GLU A 111 -9.90 -9.50 2.60
N MET A 112 -10.80 -8.51 2.56
CA MET A 112 -10.82 -7.51 1.50
C MET A 112 -9.75 -6.44 1.64
N ALA A 113 -9.36 -6.09 2.87
CA ALA A 113 -8.22 -5.20 3.10
C ALA A 113 -6.92 -5.89 2.68
N CYS A 114 -6.77 -7.19 2.97
CA CYS A 114 -5.65 -8.01 2.49
C CYS A 114 -5.57 -8.01 0.97
N LEU A 115 -6.69 -8.18 0.25
CA LEU A 115 -6.66 -8.15 -1.21
C LEU A 115 -6.29 -6.78 -1.80
N MET A 116 -6.55 -5.70 -1.05
CA MET A 116 -6.32 -4.33 -1.49
C MET A 116 -5.04 -3.68 -0.98
N HIS A 117 -4.28 -4.32 -0.07
CA HIS A 117 -3.14 -3.67 0.60
C HIS A 117 -2.12 -3.11 -0.40
N ASP A 118 -1.97 -3.80 -1.53
CA ASP A 118 -1.03 -3.46 -2.58
C ASP A 118 -1.62 -2.73 -3.80
N ILE A 119 -2.91 -2.37 -3.75
CA ILE A 119 -3.65 -1.85 -4.91
C ILE A 119 -3.10 -0.53 -5.47
N GLY A 120 -2.40 0.24 -4.63
CA GLY A 120 -1.85 1.56 -4.97
C GLY A 120 -0.38 1.56 -5.40
N ASN A 121 0.31 0.41 -5.35
CA ASN A 121 1.73 0.36 -5.72
C ASN A 121 1.94 0.75 -7.19
N PRO A 122 3.00 1.52 -7.50
CA PRO A 122 3.34 1.85 -8.87
C PRO A 122 3.91 0.62 -9.60
N PRO A 123 4.10 0.67 -10.93
CA PRO A 123 4.91 -0.34 -11.62
C PRO A 123 6.30 -0.42 -10.99
N PHE A 124 6.90 -1.61 -10.96
CA PHE A 124 8.22 -1.86 -10.35
C PHE A 124 8.30 -1.53 -8.83
N GLY A 125 7.17 -1.52 -8.12
CA GLY A 125 7.11 -1.41 -6.66
C GLY A 125 7.94 -0.25 -6.11
N HIS A 126 8.85 -0.54 -5.17
CA HIS A 126 9.69 0.46 -4.51
C HIS A 126 10.57 1.25 -5.48
N PHE A 127 11.02 0.66 -6.58
CA PHE A 127 11.82 1.38 -7.59
C PHE A 127 10.97 2.35 -8.40
N GLY A 128 9.69 2.03 -8.62
CA GLY A 128 8.73 2.99 -9.17
C GLY A 128 8.45 4.14 -8.22
N GLU A 129 8.34 3.87 -6.91
CA GLU A 129 8.20 4.92 -5.88
C GLU A 129 9.43 5.82 -5.85
N ALA A 130 10.64 5.24 -5.84
CA ALA A 130 11.91 5.96 -5.87
C ALA A 130 12.00 6.88 -7.10
N ALA A 131 11.76 6.34 -8.30
CA ALA A 131 11.80 7.12 -9.54
C ALA A 131 10.82 8.30 -9.53
N ILE A 132 9.58 8.11 -9.05
CA ILE A 132 8.61 9.20 -8.92
C ILE A 132 9.12 10.27 -7.95
N ASN A 133 9.55 9.84 -6.75
CA ASN A 133 9.96 10.76 -5.70
C ASN A 133 11.21 11.55 -6.08
N ASP A 134 12.23 10.89 -6.63
CA ASP A 134 13.48 11.52 -7.01
C ASP A 134 13.29 12.50 -8.18
N TRP A 135 12.49 12.12 -9.18
CA TRP A 135 12.19 12.99 -10.31
C TRP A 135 11.48 14.28 -9.89
N PHE A 136 10.50 14.20 -8.99
CA PHE A 136 9.83 15.38 -8.46
C PHE A 136 10.73 16.17 -7.49
N ARG A 137 11.55 15.51 -6.68
CA ARG A 137 12.48 16.17 -5.74
C ARG A 137 13.48 17.07 -6.47
N GLN A 138 14.05 16.60 -7.58
CA GLN A 138 14.97 17.38 -8.42
C GLN A 138 14.34 18.60 -9.10
N ARG A 139 13.01 18.70 -9.11
CA ARG A 139 12.28 19.83 -9.72
C ARG A 139 11.71 20.77 -8.68
N LEU A 140 11.21 20.22 -7.58
CA LEU A 140 10.47 20.97 -6.57
C LEU A 140 11.32 21.34 -5.36
N HIS A 141 12.43 20.64 -5.11
CA HIS A 141 13.35 20.87 -3.99
C HIS A 141 12.59 21.14 -2.68
N PRO A 142 11.84 20.16 -2.13
CA PRO A 142 11.10 20.33 -0.88
C PRO A 142 12.01 20.75 0.29
N GLU A 143 13.29 20.37 0.25
CA GLU A 143 14.30 20.77 1.22
C GLU A 143 14.50 22.29 1.31
N ASP A 144 14.33 23.03 0.20
CA ASP A 144 14.45 24.50 0.18
C ASP A 144 13.22 25.18 0.82
N ALA A 145 12.11 24.45 0.95
CA ALA A 145 10.90 24.91 1.63
C ALA A 145 10.90 24.59 3.15
N GLU A 146 11.87 23.77 3.60
CA GLU A 146 12.71 23.95 4.79
C GLU A 146 12.34 25.11 5.72
N SER A 147 12.90 26.24 5.34
CA SER A 147 13.11 27.39 6.19
C SER A 147 12.21 28.56 5.77
N GLN A 148 12.62 29.75 6.19
CA GLN A 148 12.16 30.99 5.59
C GLN A 148 12.52 31.03 4.09
N PRO A 149 11.81 31.85 3.29
CA PRO A 149 12.08 32.01 1.87
C PRO A 149 13.57 32.24 1.60
N LEU A 150 14.14 31.45 0.69
CA LEU A 150 15.55 31.55 0.31
C LEU A 150 15.72 32.49 -0.87
N THR A 151 16.81 33.25 -0.89
CA THR A 151 17.18 34.08 -2.06
C THR A 151 17.40 33.25 -3.33
N HIS A 152 17.84 32.00 -3.16
CA HIS A 152 18.11 31.04 -4.23
C HIS A 152 17.31 29.75 -4.02
N ASP A 153 15.99 29.86 -4.07
CA ASP A 153 15.08 28.70 -4.06
C ASP A 153 15.19 27.92 -5.39
N ARG A 154 15.67 26.67 -5.32
CA ARG A 154 15.98 25.83 -6.49
C ARG A 154 14.75 25.31 -7.22
N CYS A 155 13.54 25.47 -6.67
CA CYS A 155 12.33 25.00 -7.32
C CYS A 155 12.14 25.61 -8.71
N VAL A 156 11.90 24.76 -9.71
CA VAL A 156 11.72 25.18 -11.10
C VAL A 156 10.35 25.81 -11.36
N VAL A 157 9.41 25.64 -10.42
CA VAL A 157 8.02 26.08 -10.55
C VAL A 157 7.83 27.40 -9.83
N SER A 158 7.66 28.48 -10.61
CA SER A 158 7.57 29.85 -10.07
C SER A 158 6.45 30.03 -9.05
N SER A 159 5.27 29.44 -9.26
CA SER A 159 4.14 29.53 -8.32
C SER A 159 4.42 28.83 -6.99
N LEU A 160 5.35 27.88 -6.96
CA LEU A 160 5.73 27.14 -5.75
C LEU A 160 6.93 27.73 -5.02
N ARG A 161 7.65 28.71 -5.58
CA ARG A 161 8.75 29.44 -4.90
C ARG A 161 8.24 30.17 -3.68
N LEU A 162 8.92 29.99 -2.54
CA LEU A 162 8.57 30.74 -1.34
C LEU A 162 8.86 32.23 -1.57
N GLN A 163 7.97 33.09 -1.08
CA GLN A 163 8.05 34.55 -1.27
C GLN A 163 8.03 35.24 0.09
N GLU A 164 8.88 36.24 0.28
CA GLU A 164 8.85 37.06 1.50
C GLU A 164 7.48 37.76 1.64
N GLY A 165 6.91 37.73 2.85
CA GLY A 165 5.63 38.38 3.15
C GLY A 165 4.37 37.59 2.79
N GLU A 166 4.49 36.38 2.21
CA GLU A 166 3.34 35.55 1.78
C GLU A 166 3.13 34.31 2.67
N GLU A 167 3.26 34.42 3.99
CA GLU A 167 3.33 33.23 4.89
C GLU A 167 2.20 32.22 4.72
N ASN A 168 0.95 32.67 4.61
CA ASN A 168 -0.19 31.76 4.40
C ASN A 168 -0.06 30.93 3.10
N LEU A 169 0.40 31.56 2.02
CA LEU A 169 0.60 30.89 0.74
C LEU A 169 1.88 30.03 0.76
N ASN A 170 2.92 30.50 1.43
CA ASN A 170 4.16 29.74 1.66
C ASN A 170 3.88 28.42 2.39
N ASP A 171 2.95 28.39 3.34
CA ASP A 171 2.57 27.15 4.02
C ASP A 171 1.94 26.13 3.05
N ILE A 172 1.16 26.59 2.09
CA ILE A 172 0.60 25.71 1.06
C ILE A 172 1.69 25.26 0.08
N ARG A 173 2.59 26.16 -0.33
CA ARG A 173 3.75 25.81 -1.18
C ARG A 173 4.63 24.74 -0.51
N ARG A 174 4.91 24.90 0.78
CA ARG A 174 5.63 23.92 1.62
C ARG A 174 4.92 22.56 1.61
N LYS A 175 3.61 22.54 1.87
CA LYS A 175 2.83 21.30 1.85
C LYS A 175 2.87 20.64 0.48
N VAL A 176 2.59 21.39 -0.60
CA VAL A 176 2.54 20.88 -1.97
C VAL A 176 3.87 20.28 -2.39
N ARG A 177 5.00 20.97 -2.18
CA ARG A 177 6.32 20.43 -2.53
C ARG A 177 6.62 19.13 -1.79
N GLN A 178 6.39 19.12 -0.48
CA GLN A 178 6.62 17.93 0.33
C GLN A 178 5.74 16.76 -0.12
N ASP A 179 4.44 17.01 -0.26
CA ASP A 179 3.43 16.01 -0.62
C ASP A 179 3.72 15.36 -1.98
N ILE A 180 4.05 16.15 -3.00
CA ILE A 180 4.35 15.65 -4.36
C ILE A 180 5.61 14.78 -4.37
N CYS A 181 6.61 15.07 -3.53
CA CYS A 181 7.87 14.32 -3.44
C CYS A 181 7.83 13.13 -2.46
N HIS A 182 6.66 12.80 -1.90
CA HIS A 182 6.45 11.68 -0.98
C HIS A 182 5.30 10.78 -1.47
N PHE A 183 5.37 10.36 -2.72
CA PHE A 183 4.56 9.29 -3.27
C PHE A 183 4.83 7.98 -2.52
N GLU A 184 3.75 7.26 -2.19
CA GLU A 184 3.76 6.00 -1.45
C GLU A 184 2.54 5.16 -1.86
N GLY A 185 2.74 3.87 -2.11
CA GLY A 185 1.68 2.96 -2.58
C GLY A 185 0.46 2.91 -1.66
N ASN A 186 0.66 2.99 -0.34
CA ASN A 186 -0.43 3.02 0.65
C ASN A 186 -1.29 4.29 0.52
N ALA A 187 -0.66 5.46 0.41
CA ALA A 187 -1.35 6.73 0.19
C ALA A 187 -2.08 6.75 -1.16
N GLN A 188 -1.44 6.20 -2.20
CA GLN A 188 -2.06 6.03 -3.51
C GLN A 188 -3.22 5.03 -3.48
N GLY A 189 -3.20 4.02 -2.61
CA GLY A 189 -4.32 3.09 -2.42
C GLY A 189 -5.60 3.80 -1.98
N ILE A 190 -5.50 4.70 -0.99
CA ILE A 190 -6.64 5.52 -0.54
C ILE A 190 -7.15 6.41 -1.68
N ARG A 191 -6.24 7.13 -2.35
CA ARG A 191 -6.57 7.98 -3.50
C ARG A 191 -7.26 7.18 -4.62
N LEU A 192 -6.78 5.97 -4.88
CA LEU A 192 -7.29 5.10 -5.92
C LEU A 192 -8.72 4.65 -5.62
N VAL A 193 -8.99 4.09 -4.43
CA VAL A 193 -10.33 3.56 -4.11
C VAL A 193 -11.39 4.67 -3.98
N HIS A 194 -10.98 5.86 -3.53
CA HIS A 194 -11.88 6.98 -3.29
C HIS A 194 -12.04 7.87 -4.54
N THR A 195 -10.96 8.51 -4.97
CA THR A 195 -10.98 9.61 -5.94
C THR A 195 -11.02 9.08 -7.37
N LEU A 196 -10.17 8.10 -7.69
CA LEU A 196 -9.97 7.63 -9.08
C LEU A 196 -10.98 6.56 -9.49
N MET A 197 -11.18 5.54 -8.66
CA MET A 197 -12.07 4.41 -8.94
C MET A 197 -13.49 4.63 -8.45
N ARG A 198 -13.69 5.58 -7.52
CA ARG A 198 -14.99 5.91 -6.91
C ARG A 198 -15.76 4.65 -6.46
N MET A 199 -15.06 3.72 -5.83
CA MET A 199 -15.61 2.41 -5.45
C MET A 199 -16.75 2.52 -4.43
N ASN A 200 -16.76 3.63 -3.67
CA ASN A 200 -17.77 3.98 -2.68
C ASN A 200 -17.97 2.88 -1.63
N LEU A 201 -16.87 2.29 -1.16
CA LEU A 201 -16.84 1.25 -0.14
C LEU A 201 -17.36 1.77 1.22
N THR A 202 -17.64 0.85 2.14
CA THR A 202 -17.95 1.21 3.53
C THR A 202 -16.77 1.92 4.20
N TRP A 203 -17.05 2.74 5.20
CA TRP A 203 -16.00 3.44 5.95
C TRP A 203 -15.03 2.45 6.60
N ALA A 204 -15.51 1.36 7.18
CA ALA A 204 -14.67 0.35 7.79
C ALA A 204 -13.73 -0.32 6.77
N GLN A 205 -14.23 -0.60 5.56
CA GLN A 205 -13.41 -1.20 4.52
C GLN A 205 -12.26 -0.30 4.06
N VAL A 206 -12.50 1.01 3.95
CA VAL A 206 -11.43 1.98 3.61
C VAL A 206 -10.49 2.20 4.78
N GLY A 207 -10.99 2.16 6.02
CA GLY A 207 -10.16 2.15 7.23
C GLY A 207 -9.18 0.97 7.24
N GLY A 208 -9.63 -0.21 6.79
CA GLY A 208 -8.81 -1.43 6.72
C GLY A 208 -7.53 -1.30 5.89
N ILE A 209 -7.53 -0.45 4.85
CA ILE A 209 -6.36 -0.24 3.98
C ILE A 209 -5.53 1.00 4.34
N LEU A 210 -5.91 1.77 5.37
CA LEU A 210 -5.10 2.88 5.87
C LEU A 210 -3.98 2.35 6.79
N LYS A 211 -2.94 1.75 6.18
CA LYS A 211 -1.82 1.09 6.88
C LYS A 211 -0.99 2.04 7.75
N TYR A 212 -0.77 3.25 7.25
CA TYR A 212 -0.01 4.30 7.93
C TYR A 212 -0.85 5.56 8.09
N THR A 213 -0.43 6.45 8.99
CA THR A 213 -1.23 7.63 9.37
C THR A 213 -0.49 8.95 9.22
N ARG A 214 0.77 8.92 8.76
CA ARG A 214 1.53 10.14 8.46
C ARG A 214 0.95 10.83 7.21
N PRO A 215 0.65 12.13 7.25
CA PRO A 215 0.37 12.89 6.03
C PRO A 215 1.62 12.93 5.13
N ALA A 216 1.48 12.80 3.81
CA ALA A 216 2.63 12.88 2.90
C ALA A 216 3.34 14.26 2.92
N TRP A 217 2.65 15.33 3.34
CA TRP A 217 3.25 16.66 3.55
C TRP A 217 3.89 16.87 4.93
N TRP A 218 4.03 15.82 5.75
CA TRP A 218 4.65 15.93 7.07
C TRP A 218 6.15 16.24 6.96
N ARG A 219 6.64 17.19 7.77
CA ARG A 219 8.04 17.67 7.76
C ARG A 219 8.70 17.64 9.14
N GLY A 220 7.92 17.67 10.22
CA GLY A 220 8.45 17.70 11.58
C GLY A 220 8.97 16.34 12.05
N PRO A 221 9.60 16.28 13.24
CA PRO A 221 9.90 15.01 13.88
C PRO A 221 8.59 14.25 14.14
N VAL A 222 8.60 12.96 13.81
CA VAL A 222 7.45 12.09 14.11
C VAL A 222 7.39 11.87 15.63
N PRO A 223 6.22 12.04 16.28
CA PRO A 223 6.08 11.82 17.71
C PRO A 223 6.40 10.37 18.10
N ASP A 224 7.13 10.19 19.20
CA ASP A 224 7.51 8.85 19.67
C ASP A 224 6.31 7.93 19.92
N SER A 225 5.18 8.50 20.37
CA SER A 225 3.92 7.79 20.59
C SER A 225 3.30 7.19 19.32
N HIS A 226 3.69 7.66 18.14
CA HIS A 226 3.13 7.23 16.85
C HIS A 226 4.21 6.89 15.81
N ARG A 227 5.47 6.74 16.24
CA ARG A 227 6.64 6.49 15.37
C ARG A 227 6.41 5.37 14.36
N TYR A 228 5.84 4.26 14.79
CA TYR A 228 5.53 3.12 13.92
C TYR A 228 4.35 3.43 12.98
N LEU A 229 3.26 3.99 13.53
CA LEU A 229 2.05 4.32 12.76
C LEU A 229 2.32 5.39 11.69
N MET A 230 3.29 6.26 11.93
CA MET A 230 3.73 7.33 11.04
C MET A 230 5.03 6.99 10.29
N LYS A 231 5.44 5.71 10.22
CA LYS A 231 6.66 5.24 9.54
C LYS A 231 6.72 5.69 8.07
N LYS A 232 5.59 5.56 7.35
CA LYS A 232 5.45 5.96 5.94
C LYS A 232 4.22 6.86 5.75
N PRO A 233 4.12 7.60 4.63
CA PRO A 233 2.91 8.35 4.30
C PRO A 233 1.69 7.44 4.13
N GLY A 234 0.58 7.78 4.78
CA GLY A 234 -0.68 7.04 4.68
C GLY A 234 -1.69 7.66 3.73
N TYR A 235 -1.56 8.95 3.45
CA TYR A 235 -2.49 9.69 2.59
C TYR A 235 -1.87 11.02 2.12
N TYR A 236 -2.35 11.50 0.97
CA TYR A 236 -1.93 12.74 0.34
C TYR A 236 -2.77 13.95 0.75
N LEU A 237 -2.27 15.15 0.48
CA LEU A 237 -2.97 16.41 0.68
C LEU A 237 -4.33 16.44 -0.02
N SER A 238 -4.41 15.81 -1.21
CA SER A 238 -5.65 15.65 -1.97
C SER A 238 -6.74 14.89 -1.23
N GLU A 239 -6.37 14.00 -0.32
CA GLU A 239 -7.27 13.16 0.45
C GLU A 239 -7.42 13.64 1.91
N GLU A 240 -6.82 14.77 2.31
CA GLU A 240 -6.87 15.29 3.69
C GLU A 240 -8.31 15.40 4.22
N LYS A 241 -9.21 16.02 3.45
CA LYS A 241 -10.63 16.18 3.81
C LYS A 241 -11.35 14.83 3.89
N TYR A 242 -11.01 13.89 3.02
CA TYR A 242 -11.60 12.55 3.02
C TYR A 242 -11.16 11.77 4.26
N ILE A 243 -9.87 11.80 4.59
CA ILE A 243 -9.32 11.16 5.80
C ILE A 243 -9.86 11.82 7.07
N ALA A 244 -10.03 13.14 7.11
CA ALA A 244 -10.68 13.81 8.24
C ALA A 244 -12.11 13.30 8.46
N ARG A 245 -12.89 13.09 7.38
CA ARG A 245 -14.22 12.47 7.48
C ARG A 245 -14.14 11.01 7.89
N LEU A 246 -13.23 10.23 7.31
CA LEU A 246 -13.02 8.82 7.66
C LEU A 246 -12.70 8.67 9.16
N ARG A 247 -11.82 9.51 9.70
CA ARG A 247 -11.51 9.52 11.14
C ARG A 247 -12.74 9.79 11.99
N LYS A 248 -13.60 10.75 11.60
CA LYS A 248 -14.86 11.02 12.30
C LYS A 248 -15.79 9.80 12.27
N GLU A 249 -15.96 9.18 11.10
CA GLU A 249 -16.86 8.05 10.88
C GLU A 249 -16.41 6.77 11.59
N LEU A 250 -15.10 6.62 11.82
CA LEU A 250 -14.49 5.47 12.50
C LEU A 250 -14.03 5.79 13.93
N GLN A 251 -14.38 6.97 14.45
CA GLN A 251 -13.95 7.46 15.78
C GLN A 251 -12.45 7.28 16.02
N LEU A 252 -11.63 7.65 15.04
CA LEU A 252 -10.16 7.59 15.11
C LEU A 252 -9.62 8.96 15.53
N ALA A 253 -8.75 8.95 16.54
CA ALA A 253 -7.98 10.13 16.91
C ALA A 253 -6.97 10.50 15.81
N PRO A 254 -6.42 11.73 15.82
CA PRO A 254 -5.34 12.11 14.90
C PRO A 254 -4.19 11.09 14.94
N TYR A 255 -3.71 10.70 13.76
CA TYR A 255 -2.64 9.71 13.57
C TYR A 255 -2.92 8.30 14.09
N SER A 256 -4.13 8.00 14.54
CA SER A 256 -4.54 6.66 14.96
C SER A 256 -4.99 5.79 13.79
N ARG A 257 -4.73 4.49 13.88
CA ARG A 257 -4.98 3.51 12.82
C ARG A 257 -6.24 2.66 13.10
N PHE A 258 -6.87 2.13 12.06
CA PHE A 258 -8.08 1.32 12.18
C PHE A 258 -7.79 -0.08 12.75
N PRO A 259 -8.55 -0.61 13.73
CA PRO A 259 -8.17 -1.82 14.48
C PRO A 259 -7.90 -3.06 13.63
N LEU A 260 -8.65 -3.28 12.56
CA LEU A 260 -8.50 -4.50 11.74
C LEU A 260 -7.27 -4.42 10.80
N THR A 261 -6.66 -3.24 10.64
CA THR A 261 -5.44 -3.06 9.83
C THR A 261 -4.26 -3.82 10.42
N TRP A 262 -4.18 -3.99 11.75
CA TRP A 262 -3.14 -4.82 12.39
C TRP A 262 -3.23 -6.30 11.99
N ILE A 263 -4.44 -6.81 11.73
CA ILE A 263 -4.64 -8.19 11.29
C ILE A 263 -4.16 -8.37 9.85
N MET A 264 -4.53 -7.41 8.97
CA MET A 264 -4.07 -7.41 7.58
C MET A 264 -2.54 -7.29 7.50
N GLU A 265 -1.93 -6.40 8.29
CA GLU A 265 -0.48 -6.22 8.34
C GLU A 265 0.25 -7.49 8.80
N ALA A 266 -0.26 -8.16 9.85
CA ALA A 266 0.31 -9.43 10.29
C ALA A 266 0.18 -10.54 9.24
N ALA A 267 -0.93 -10.57 8.49
CA ALA A 267 -1.09 -11.52 7.39
C ALA A 267 -0.09 -11.28 6.27
N ASP A 268 0.16 -10.01 5.92
CA ASP A 268 1.14 -9.60 4.92
C ASP A 268 2.55 -10.03 5.32
N ASP A 269 2.96 -9.73 6.57
CA ASP A 269 4.27 -10.14 7.11
C ASP A 269 4.50 -11.66 7.09
N ILE A 270 3.48 -12.46 7.39
CA ILE A 270 3.59 -13.93 7.41
C ILE A 270 3.71 -14.50 6.00
N SER A 271 2.86 -14.05 5.07
CA SER A 271 2.81 -14.62 3.71
C SER A 271 4.05 -14.27 2.88
N TYR A 272 4.50 -13.02 2.95
CA TYR A 272 5.59 -12.48 2.15
C TYR A 272 6.87 -13.32 2.28
N CYS A 273 7.26 -13.61 3.52
CA CYS A 273 8.59 -14.16 3.79
C CYS A 273 8.77 -15.62 3.33
N VAL A 274 7.71 -16.43 3.29
CA VAL A 274 7.79 -17.82 2.83
C VAL A 274 7.66 -17.91 1.31
N ALA A 275 6.79 -17.10 0.72
CA ALA A 275 6.54 -17.13 -0.72
C ALA A 275 7.77 -16.71 -1.54
N ASP A 276 8.51 -15.69 -1.09
CA ASP A 276 9.70 -15.22 -1.82
C ASP A 276 10.83 -16.26 -1.84
N LEU A 277 11.00 -17.02 -0.75
CA LEU A 277 11.97 -18.11 -0.68
C LEU A 277 11.56 -19.30 -1.58
N GLU A 278 10.27 -19.57 -1.67
CA GLU A 278 9.70 -20.60 -2.56
C GLU A 278 9.90 -20.24 -4.02
N ASP A 279 9.60 -18.98 -4.38
CA ASP A 279 9.83 -18.48 -5.73
C ASP A 279 11.32 -18.46 -6.09
N ALA A 280 12.21 -18.20 -5.14
CA ALA A 280 13.66 -18.26 -5.37
C ALA A 280 14.16 -19.68 -5.71
N VAL A 281 13.60 -20.72 -5.08
CA VAL A 281 13.89 -22.12 -5.41
C VAL A 281 13.32 -22.48 -6.79
N GLU A 282 12.09 -22.08 -7.09
CA GLU A 282 11.46 -22.26 -8.41
C GLU A 282 12.28 -21.57 -9.51
N LYS A 283 12.84 -20.38 -9.22
CA LYS A 283 13.75 -19.63 -10.09
C LYS A 283 15.16 -20.21 -10.18
N ARG A 284 15.45 -21.26 -9.41
CA ARG A 284 16.76 -21.93 -9.34
C ARG A 284 17.90 -21.00 -8.91
N ILE A 285 17.59 -20.00 -8.09
CA ILE A 285 18.61 -19.16 -7.44
C ILE A 285 19.46 -20.03 -6.51
N PHE A 286 18.80 -20.94 -5.78
CA PHE A 286 19.40 -21.98 -4.97
C PHE A 286 18.45 -23.18 -4.88
N SER A 287 18.98 -24.36 -4.54
CA SER A 287 18.16 -25.55 -4.24
C SER A 287 17.52 -25.46 -2.84
N VAL A 288 16.52 -26.31 -2.58
CA VAL A 288 15.91 -26.40 -1.24
C VAL A 288 16.91 -26.82 -0.14
N GLU A 289 17.92 -27.60 -0.48
CA GLU A 289 18.99 -27.98 0.46
C GLU A 289 19.90 -26.79 0.79
N GLN A 290 20.27 -26.01 -0.22
CA GLN A 290 21.01 -24.77 -0.02
C GLN A 290 20.20 -23.78 0.83
N LEU A 291 18.90 -23.61 0.55
CA LEU A 291 18.00 -22.79 1.36
C LEU A 291 17.98 -23.23 2.82
N TYR A 292 17.84 -24.53 3.09
CA TYR A 292 17.89 -25.05 4.45
C TYR A 292 19.20 -24.68 5.16
N HIS A 293 20.34 -24.81 4.49
CA HIS A 293 21.62 -24.40 5.06
C HIS A 293 21.72 -22.89 5.29
N HIS A 294 21.24 -22.06 4.37
CA HIS A 294 21.17 -20.61 4.57
C HIS A 294 20.34 -20.25 5.82
N LEU A 295 19.15 -20.85 5.95
CA LEU A 295 18.30 -20.67 7.13
C LEU A 295 18.98 -21.18 8.41
N TYR A 296 19.63 -22.33 8.36
CA TYR A 296 20.34 -22.91 9.50
C TYR A 296 21.46 -21.98 9.97
N HIS A 297 22.34 -21.55 9.07
CA HIS A 297 23.46 -20.67 9.39
C HIS A 297 22.99 -19.29 9.89
N ALA A 298 21.97 -18.71 9.25
CA ALA A 298 21.42 -17.41 9.66
C ALA A 298 20.72 -17.47 11.03
N TRP A 299 20.22 -18.64 11.47
CA TRP A 299 19.65 -18.80 12.80
C TRP A 299 20.71 -18.80 13.90
N GLY A 300 21.89 -19.38 13.63
CA GLY A 300 23.05 -19.36 14.53
C GLY A 300 23.02 -20.43 15.61
N HIS A 301 22.33 -20.21 16.73
CA HIS A 301 22.31 -21.16 17.86
C HIS A 301 21.11 -22.12 17.77
N HIS A 302 21.40 -23.43 17.78
CA HIS A 302 20.40 -24.49 17.59
C HIS A 302 20.12 -25.23 18.89
N GLU A 303 18.88 -25.15 19.36
CA GLU A 303 18.37 -25.93 20.48
C GLU A 303 17.22 -26.82 20.00
N LYS A 304 17.09 -28.02 20.57
CA LYS A 304 16.11 -29.02 20.14
C LYS A 304 14.66 -28.53 20.14
N ASP A 305 14.31 -27.64 21.06
CA ASP A 305 12.96 -27.09 21.21
C ASP A 305 12.83 -25.67 20.63
N SER A 306 13.84 -25.20 19.88
CA SER A 306 13.80 -23.88 19.26
C SER A 306 12.70 -23.80 18.19
N LEU A 307 12.20 -22.58 17.94
CA LEU A 307 11.22 -22.36 16.87
C LEU A 307 11.77 -22.76 15.49
N PHE A 308 13.08 -22.65 15.28
CA PHE A 308 13.72 -23.16 14.07
C PHE A 308 13.51 -24.65 13.89
N GLU A 309 13.83 -25.47 14.90
CA GLU A 309 13.65 -26.93 14.82
C GLU A 309 12.19 -27.32 14.69
N LEU A 310 11.30 -26.65 15.44
CA LEU A 310 9.86 -26.93 15.41
C LEU A 310 9.21 -26.57 14.06
N VAL A 311 9.79 -25.63 13.30
CA VAL A 311 9.20 -25.12 12.06
C VAL A 311 10.01 -25.56 10.84
N VAL A 312 11.25 -25.07 10.72
CA VAL A 312 12.14 -25.28 9.58
C VAL A 312 12.75 -26.69 9.60
N GLY A 313 13.35 -27.10 10.73
CA GLY A 313 13.91 -28.44 10.90
C GLY A 313 12.85 -29.53 10.71
N ASN A 314 11.66 -29.34 11.28
CA ASN A 314 10.53 -30.24 11.09
C ASN A 314 10.08 -30.36 9.62
N ALA A 315 10.06 -29.24 8.88
CA ALA A 315 9.71 -29.26 7.46
C ALA A 315 10.76 -30.00 6.62
N TRP A 316 12.03 -29.82 6.95
CA TRP A 316 13.17 -30.50 6.32
C TRP A 316 13.15 -32.01 6.52
N GLU A 317 12.96 -32.48 7.75
CA GLU A 317 12.91 -33.93 8.01
C GLU A 317 11.69 -34.60 7.35
N LYS A 318 10.53 -33.93 7.38
CA LYS A 318 9.32 -34.45 6.73
C LYS A 318 9.46 -34.53 5.20
N SER A 319 10.12 -33.56 4.56
CA SER A 319 10.28 -33.57 3.11
C SER A 319 11.14 -34.73 2.61
N ARG A 320 12.08 -35.21 3.44
CA ARG A 320 12.96 -36.35 3.14
C ARG A 320 12.33 -37.70 3.40
N ALA A 321 11.38 -37.79 4.34
CA ALA A 321 10.63 -39.03 4.60
C ALA A 321 9.74 -39.44 3.41
N ASN A 322 9.41 -38.50 2.51
CA ASN A 322 8.70 -38.68 1.24
C ASN A 322 7.48 -39.61 1.30
N THR A 323 6.68 -39.50 2.36
CA THR A 323 5.51 -40.36 2.59
C THR A 323 4.35 -40.10 1.62
N LEU A 324 4.41 -39.00 0.85
CA LEU A 324 3.35 -38.53 -0.04
C LEU A 324 3.67 -38.66 -1.54
N SER A 325 4.80 -39.26 -1.92
CA SER A 325 5.23 -39.43 -3.33
C SER A 325 5.21 -38.12 -4.14
N ARG A 326 5.62 -37.00 -3.52
CA ARG A 326 5.77 -35.67 -4.15
C ARG A 326 7.25 -35.28 -4.23
N SER A 327 7.57 -34.22 -4.96
CA SER A 327 8.93 -33.67 -4.93
C SER A 327 9.31 -33.24 -3.50
N THR A 328 10.61 -33.33 -3.17
CA THR A 328 11.13 -32.90 -1.86
C THR A 328 10.91 -31.41 -1.63
N GLU A 329 11.01 -30.60 -2.70
CA GLU A 329 10.83 -29.15 -2.67
C GLU A 329 9.37 -28.79 -2.32
N ASP A 330 8.40 -29.38 -3.00
CA ASP A 330 6.97 -29.16 -2.72
C ASP A 330 6.60 -29.54 -1.28
N GLN A 331 7.13 -30.67 -0.79
CA GLN A 331 6.86 -31.11 0.57
C GLN A 331 7.50 -30.18 1.60
N PHE A 332 8.72 -29.72 1.36
CA PHE A 332 9.39 -28.77 2.25
C PHE A 332 8.59 -27.49 2.38
N PHE A 333 8.22 -26.83 1.27
CA PHE A 333 7.48 -25.56 1.33
C PHE A 333 6.06 -25.72 1.85
N MET A 334 5.38 -26.85 1.54
CA MET A 334 4.08 -27.16 2.12
C MET A 334 4.18 -27.25 3.65
N TYR A 335 5.14 -28.01 4.20
CA TYR A 335 5.29 -28.13 5.65
C TYR A 335 5.84 -26.87 6.29
N LEU A 336 6.76 -26.15 5.64
CA LEU A 336 7.29 -24.88 6.13
C LEU A 336 6.16 -23.86 6.30
N ARG A 337 5.28 -23.75 5.29
CA ARG A 337 4.11 -22.87 5.33
C ARG A 337 3.14 -23.29 6.43
N VAL A 338 2.76 -24.57 6.50
CA VAL A 338 1.83 -25.07 7.52
C VAL A 338 2.39 -24.88 8.92
N ASN A 339 3.65 -25.25 9.16
CA ASN A 339 4.29 -25.13 10.46
C ASN A 339 4.41 -23.65 10.88
N THR A 340 4.79 -22.77 9.95
CA THR A 340 4.86 -21.33 10.19
C THR A 340 3.48 -20.77 10.58
N LEU A 341 2.43 -21.10 9.81
CA LEU A 341 1.06 -20.64 10.10
C LEU A 341 0.55 -21.14 11.46
N ASN A 342 0.76 -22.42 11.77
CA ASN A 342 0.35 -23.03 13.03
C ASN A 342 1.02 -22.42 14.26
N LYS A 343 2.12 -21.68 14.08
CA LYS A 343 2.83 -20.97 15.15
C LYS A 343 2.49 -19.48 15.17
N LEU A 344 2.57 -18.81 14.02
CA LEU A 344 2.43 -17.36 13.93
C LEU A 344 0.97 -16.88 13.98
N VAL A 345 0.00 -17.62 13.43
CA VAL A 345 -1.40 -17.19 13.44
C VAL A 345 -1.98 -17.17 14.86
N PRO A 346 -1.84 -18.24 15.67
CA PRO A 346 -2.26 -18.21 17.08
C PRO A 346 -1.58 -17.09 17.88
N TYR A 347 -0.30 -16.84 17.60
CA TYR A 347 0.47 -15.78 18.26
C TYR A 347 -0.04 -14.38 17.91
N ALA A 348 -0.24 -14.09 16.62
CA ALA A 348 -0.81 -12.82 16.15
C ALA A 348 -2.20 -12.57 16.73
N ALA A 349 -3.05 -13.61 16.74
CA ALA A 349 -4.39 -13.53 17.31
C ALA A 349 -4.35 -13.23 18.82
N GLN A 350 -3.46 -13.89 19.56
CA GLN A 350 -3.29 -13.64 21.00
C GLN A 350 -2.78 -12.22 21.25
N ARG A 351 -1.75 -11.77 20.51
CA ARG A 351 -1.21 -10.40 20.61
C ARG A 351 -2.27 -9.34 20.32
N PHE A 352 -3.15 -9.58 19.35
CA PHE A 352 -4.27 -8.70 19.07
C PHE A 352 -5.23 -8.58 20.27
N ILE A 353 -5.59 -9.71 20.89
CA ILE A 353 -6.50 -9.74 22.04
C ILE A 353 -5.86 -9.12 23.29
N ASP A 354 -4.58 -9.41 23.55
CA ASP A 354 -3.86 -8.89 24.71
C ASP A 354 -3.69 -7.37 24.67
N ASN A 355 -3.53 -6.82 23.46
CA ASN A 355 -3.32 -5.39 23.23
C ASN A 355 -4.59 -4.69 22.72
N LEU A 356 -5.76 -5.33 22.84
CA LEU A 356 -7.01 -4.87 22.26
C LEU A 356 -7.39 -3.42 22.65
N PRO A 357 -7.17 -2.94 23.90
CA PRO A 357 -7.49 -1.56 24.25
C PRO A 357 -6.72 -0.52 23.39
N GLN A 358 -5.42 -0.74 23.18
CA GLN A 358 -4.57 0.17 22.39
C GLN A 358 -4.85 0.02 20.89
N ILE A 359 -5.07 -1.21 20.41
CA ILE A 359 -5.43 -1.49 19.02
C ILE A 359 -6.79 -0.89 18.68
N PHE A 360 -7.79 -1.02 19.56
CA PHE A 360 -9.13 -0.45 19.38
C PHE A 360 -9.10 1.09 19.36
N ALA A 361 -8.33 1.69 20.27
CA ALA A 361 -8.08 3.14 20.29
C ALA A 361 -7.29 3.61 19.06
N GLY A 362 -6.59 2.70 18.39
CA GLY A 362 -5.79 2.97 17.21
C GLY A 362 -4.39 3.52 17.52
N THR A 363 -3.91 3.35 18.76
CA THR A 363 -2.66 3.95 19.28
C THR A 363 -1.56 2.93 19.52
N PHE A 364 -1.80 1.64 19.23
CA PHE A 364 -0.78 0.59 19.35
C PHE A 364 0.37 0.82 18.37
N ASN A 365 1.51 1.26 18.89
CA ASN A 365 2.62 1.81 18.12
C ASN A 365 3.68 0.75 17.73
N GLN A 366 3.22 -0.47 17.40
CA GLN A 366 4.03 -1.61 16.97
C GLN A 366 3.20 -2.51 16.04
N ALA A 367 3.86 -3.39 15.27
CA ALA A 367 3.21 -4.49 14.56
C ALA A 367 2.78 -5.60 15.54
N LEU A 368 1.91 -6.53 15.11
CA LEU A 368 1.58 -7.71 15.92
C LEU A 368 2.76 -8.69 16.02
N LEU A 369 3.67 -8.66 15.05
CA LEU A 369 4.78 -9.62 14.88
C LEU A 369 6.17 -8.97 14.94
N GLU A 370 6.26 -7.70 15.35
CA GLU A 370 7.52 -6.97 15.58
C GLU A 370 7.69 -6.76 17.09
N ASP A 371 8.24 -7.76 17.79
CA ASP A 371 8.51 -7.70 19.23
C ASP A 371 9.71 -8.58 19.61
N ALA A 372 10.09 -8.61 20.89
CA ALA A 372 11.22 -9.39 21.38
C ALA A 372 10.98 -10.92 21.43
N SER A 373 9.93 -11.42 20.75
CA SER A 373 9.58 -12.84 20.76
C SER A 373 10.40 -13.66 19.78
N GLY A 374 10.53 -14.96 20.05
CA GLY A 374 11.11 -15.91 19.09
C GLY A 374 10.32 -16.01 17.77
N PHE A 375 9.04 -15.62 17.76
CA PHE A 375 8.20 -15.60 16.56
C PHE A 375 8.60 -14.47 15.61
N SER A 376 8.94 -13.29 16.16
CA SER A 376 9.48 -12.18 15.38
C SER A 376 10.83 -12.55 14.76
N ARG A 377 11.72 -13.18 15.56
CA ARG A 377 13.01 -13.70 15.08
C ARG A 377 12.89 -14.70 13.93
N LEU A 378 11.83 -15.54 13.90
CA LEU A 378 11.58 -16.46 12.80
C LEU A 378 11.23 -15.74 11.49
N LEU A 379 10.45 -14.66 11.55
CA LEU A 379 10.18 -13.84 10.37
C LEU A 379 11.41 -13.05 9.93
N GLU A 380 12.17 -12.50 10.87
CA GLU A 380 13.45 -11.84 10.58
C GLU A 380 14.44 -12.80 9.91
N LEU A 381 14.49 -14.07 10.33
CA LEU A 381 15.29 -15.10 9.67
C LEU A 381 14.95 -15.20 8.18
N TYR A 382 13.67 -15.37 7.85
CA TYR A 382 13.24 -15.48 6.46
C TYR A 382 13.55 -14.21 5.65
N LYS A 383 13.27 -13.03 6.23
CA LYS A 383 13.58 -11.72 5.61
C LYS A 383 15.07 -11.57 5.32
N ASN A 384 15.93 -11.94 6.28
CA ASN A 384 17.38 -11.83 6.13
C ASN A 384 17.92 -12.74 5.04
N VAL A 385 17.47 -14.00 4.99
CA VAL A 385 17.85 -14.95 3.92
C VAL A 385 17.38 -14.46 2.55
N ALA A 386 16.16 -13.91 2.46
CA ALA A 386 15.66 -13.33 1.21
C ALA A 386 16.48 -12.11 0.76
N VAL A 387 16.81 -11.19 1.68
CA VAL A 387 17.66 -10.03 1.37
C VAL A 387 19.05 -10.46 0.91
N GLU A 388 19.68 -11.41 1.60
CA GLU A 388 21.06 -11.80 1.32
C GLU A 388 21.21 -12.64 0.05
N HIS A 389 20.21 -13.47 -0.29
CA HIS A 389 20.35 -14.47 -1.35
C HIS A 389 19.33 -14.36 -2.48
N VAL A 390 18.22 -13.63 -2.31
CA VAL A 390 17.15 -13.50 -3.32
C VAL A 390 17.16 -12.10 -3.93
N PHE A 391 17.02 -11.06 -3.12
CA PHE A 391 16.95 -9.67 -3.62
C PHE A 391 18.30 -9.15 -4.13
N SER A 392 19.40 -9.73 -3.65
CA SER A 392 20.77 -9.48 -4.13
C SER A 392 21.10 -10.20 -5.44
N HIS A 393 20.17 -11.00 -5.99
CA HIS A 393 20.45 -11.74 -7.23
C HIS A 393 20.58 -10.76 -8.41
N PRO A 394 21.63 -10.87 -9.26
CA PRO A 394 21.89 -9.89 -10.33
C PRO A 394 20.72 -9.66 -11.28
N ASP A 395 19.93 -10.68 -11.60
CA ASP A 395 18.76 -10.54 -12.47
C ASP A 395 17.65 -9.69 -11.80
N VAL A 396 17.48 -9.80 -10.47
CA VAL A 396 16.53 -8.99 -9.71
C VAL A 396 16.99 -7.54 -9.72
N GLU A 397 18.24 -7.27 -9.32
CA GLU A 397 18.83 -5.93 -9.31
C GLU A 397 18.80 -5.27 -10.71
N GLN A 398 19.10 -6.03 -11.77
CA GLN A 398 19.06 -5.52 -13.14
C GLN A 398 17.66 -5.05 -13.52
N LEU A 399 16.63 -5.84 -13.19
CA LEU A 399 15.25 -5.50 -13.51
C LEU A 399 14.74 -4.32 -12.68
N GLU A 400 15.18 -4.19 -11.43
CA GLU A 400 14.93 -3.03 -10.58
C GLU A 400 15.52 -1.74 -11.18
N LEU A 401 16.78 -1.78 -11.63
CA LEU A 401 17.43 -0.66 -12.33
C LEU A 401 16.72 -0.29 -13.64
N GLN A 402 16.27 -1.29 -14.41
CA GLN A 402 15.46 -1.06 -15.61
C GLN A 402 14.13 -0.40 -15.26
N GLY A 403 13.45 -0.88 -14.21
CA GLY A 403 12.20 -0.32 -13.72
C GLY A 403 12.32 1.16 -13.35
N TYR A 404 13.37 1.50 -12.59
CA TYR A 404 13.68 2.89 -12.23
C TYR A 404 13.87 3.77 -13.49
N ARG A 405 14.61 3.28 -14.49
CA ARG A 405 14.86 4.01 -15.74
C ARG A 405 13.60 4.21 -16.58
N VAL A 406 12.75 3.18 -16.66
CA VAL A 406 11.46 3.22 -17.37
C VAL A 406 10.56 4.30 -16.77
N ILE A 407 10.39 4.30 -15.45
CA ILE A 407 9.51 5.25 -14.77
C ILE A 407 10.06 6.67 -14.84
N SER A 408 11.35 6.86 -14.60
CA SER A 408 12.01 8.17 -14.75
C SER A 408 11.86 8.72 -16.17
N GLY A 409 12.08 7.87 -17.18
CA GLY A 409 11.97 8.24 -18.59
C GLY A 409 10.53 8.58 -19.00
N LEU A 410 9.53 7.85 -18.49
CA LEU A 410 8.12 8.22 -18.69
C LEU A 410 7.81 9.59 -18.09
N LEU A 411 8.29 9.88 -16.87
CA LEU A 411 8.09 11.20 -16.27
C LEU A 411 8.73 12.32 -17.11
N ASP A 412 9.91 12.11 -17.67
CA ASP A 412 10.54 13.03 -18.62
C ASP A 412 9.69 13.24 -19.88
N ILE A 413 9.14 12.16 -20.46
CA ILE A 413 8.27 12.24 -21.65
C ILE A 413 7.03 13.09 -21.38
N TYR A 414 6.45 13.00 -20.18
CA TYR A 414 5.26 13.78 -19.79
C TYR A 414 5.58 15.17 -19.18
N GLN A 415 6.85 15.51 -18.97
CA GLN A 415 7.31 16.82 -18.47
C GLN A 415 6.70 18.02 -19.23
N PRO A 416 6.50 18.00 -20.56
CA PRO A 416 5.93 19.14 -21.28
C PRO A 416 4.56 19.57 -20.74
N LEU A 417 3.73 18.64 -20.25
CA LEU A 417 2.43 18.96 -19.64
C LEU A 417 2.58 19.76 -18.34
N LEU A 418 3.62 19.47 -17.56
CA LEU A 418 3.96 20.20 -16.34
C LEU A 418 4.68 21.53 -16.62
N SER A 419 5.18 21.72 -17.85
CA SER A 419 5.90 22.94 -18.26
C SER A 419 4.98 24.01 -18.86
N LEU A 420 3.74 23.62 -19.24
CA LEU A 420 2.74 24.57 -19.72
C LEU A 420 2.36 25.59 -18.65
N SER A 421 2.09 26.83 -19.07
CA SER A 421 1.50 27.83 -18.19
C SER A 421 0.13 27.39 -17.68
N LEU A 422 -0.35 27.98 -16.59
CA LEU A 422 -1.71 27.75 -16.08
C LEU A 422 -2.77 27.95 -17.17
N ASN A 423 -2.67 29.04 -17.92
CA ASN A 423 -3.65 29.39 -18.96
C ASN A 423 -3.59 28.41 -20.13
N ASP A 424 -2.39 28.03 -20.58
CA ASP A 424 -2.25 27.09 -21.69
C ASP A 424 -2.73 25.69 -21.33
N PHE A 425 -2.42 25.20 -20.12
CA PHE A 425 -2.89 23.91 -19.66
C PHE A 425 -4.41 23.89 -19.47
N ARG A 426 -5.01 24.97 -18.95
CA ARG A 426 -6.47 25.11 -18.86
C ARG A 426 -7.12 25.11 -20.24
N GLU A 427 -6.60 25.87 -21.20
CA GLU A 427 -7.13 25.87 -22.56
C GLU A 427 -6.99 24.48 -23.21
N LEU A 428 -5.90 23.74 -22.89
CA LEU A 428 -5.71 22.38 -23.37
C LEU A 428 -6.76 21.42 -22.80
N VAL A 429 -7.07 21.55 -21.50
CA VAL A 429 -8.12 20.76 -20.84
C VAL A 429 -9.51 21.07 -21.41
N GLU A 430 -9.79 22.33 -21.74
CA GLU A 430 -11.08 22.76 -22.30
C GLU A 430 -11.27 22.33 -23.76
N LYS A 431 -10.23 22.45 -24.59
CA LYS A 431 -10.31 22.23 -26.04
C LYS A 431 -9.84 20.85 -26.49
N GLU A 432 -9.22 20.06 -25.60
CA GLU A 432 -8.60 18.74 -25.83
C GLU A 432 -7.45 18.71 -26.86
N ARG A 433 -7.37 19.70 -27.75
CA ARG A 433 -6.33 19.83 -28.78
C ARG A 433 -6.07 21.29 -29.09
N LEU A 434 -4.82 21.71 -28.91
CA LEU A 434 -4.34 23.04 -29.26
C LEU A 434 -3.38 22.95 -30.46
N LYS A 435 -3.68 23.69 -31.53
CA LYS A 435 -2.83 23.71 -32.74
C LYS A 435 -1.38 24.13 -32.45
N ARG A 436 -1.20 25.04 -31.48
CA ARG A 436 0.11 25.56 -31.06
C ARG A 436 0.90 24.62 -30.13
N PHE A 437 0.24 23.62 -29.55
CA PHE A 437 0.85 22.62 -28.65
C PHE A 437 0.54 21.20 -29.14
N PRO A 438 1.04 20.80 -30.33
CA PRO A 438 0.70 19.52 -30.94
C PRO A 438 1.22 18.31 -30.16
N ILE A 439 2.32 18.45 -29.41
CA ILE A 439 2.93 17.37 -28.63
C ILE A 439 2.18 17.20 -27.32
N GLU A 440 1.99 18.28 -26.57
CA GLU A 440 1.26 18.33 -25.31
C GLU A 440 -0.19 17.87 -25.49
N SER A 441 -0.84 18.25 -26.60
CA SER A 441 -2.18 17.75 -26.92
C SER A 441 -2.24 16.23 -27.03
N ARG A 442 -1.23 15.61 -27.67
CA ARG A 442 -1.17 14.15 -27.83
C ARG A 442 -0.79 13.45 -26.53
N LEU A 443 0.13 14.01 -25.76
CA LEU A 443 0.49 13.51 -24.43
C LEU A 443 -0.71 13.56 -23.48
N PHE A 444 -1.45 14.67 -23.46
CA PHE A 444 -2.66 14.81 -22.65
C PHE A 444 -3.72 13.76 -23.00
N GLN A 445 -3.90 13.47 -24.30
CA GLN A 445 -4.83 12.43 -24.76
C GLN A 445 -4.42 11.01 -24.35
N LYS A 446 -3.13 10.74 -24.12
CA LYS A 446 -2.66 9.45 -23.59
C LYS A 446 -3.01 9.24 -22.11
N LEU A 447 -3.19 10.32 -21.35
CA LEU A 447 -3.62 10.22 -19.95
C LEU A 447 -5.02 9.59 -19.89
N SER A 448 -5.18 8.56 -19.06
CA SER A 448 -6.47 7.87 -18.95
C SER A 448 -7.58 8.83 -18.56
N THR A 449 -8.74 8.73 -19.21
CA THR A 449 -9.90 9.60 -18.99
C THR A 449 -10.30 9.72 -17.52
N ARG A 450 -10.22 8.63 -16.74
CA ARG A 450 -10.49 8.65 -15.28
C ARG A 450 -9.60 9.62 -14.51
N HIS A 451 -8.31 9.72 -14.86
CA HIS A 451 -7.38 10.60 -14.16
C HIS A 451 -7.63 12.05 -14.57
N ARG A 452 -7.87 12.30 -15.87
CA ARG A 452 -8.27 13.61 -16.38
C ARG A 452 -9.57 14.11 -15.74
N LEU A 453 -10.57 13.24 -15.58
CA LEU A 453 -11.83 13.57 -14.88
C LEU A 453 -11.60 13.91 -13.41
N ALA A 454 -10.72 13.18 -12.71
CA ALA A 454 -10.37 13.49 -11.33
C ALA A 454 -9.71 14.87 -11.19
N TYR A 455 -8.82 15.23 -12.12
CA TYR A 455 -8.24 16.57 -12.21
C TYR A 455 -9.30 17.65 -12.47
N VAL A 456 -10.15 17.46 -13.49
CA VAL A 456 -11.19 18.45 -13.86
C VAL A 456 -12.17 18.66 -12.71
N GLU A 457 -12.61 17.58 -12.07
CA GLU A 457 -13.57 17.67 -10.97
C GLU A 457 -13.04 18.47 -9.79
N VAL A 458 -11.77 18.26 -9.41
CA VAL A 458 -11.22 18.93 -8.23
C VAL A 458 -10.87 20.38 -8.54
N VAL A 459 -10.26 20.65 -9.71
CA VAL A 459 -9.88 22.01 -10.10
C VAL A 459 -11.10 22.90 -10.38
N SER A 460 -12.20 22.35 -10.92
CA SER A 460 -13.45 23.11 -11.11
C SER A 460 -14.12 23.56 -9.81
N LYS A 461 -13.77 22.94 -8.67
CA LYS A 461 -14.28 23.31 -7.34
C LYS A 461 -13.38 24.31 -6.61
N LEU A 462 -12.22 24.65 -7.17
CA LEU A 462 -11.32 25.63 -6.56
C LEU A 462 -11.77 27.06 -6.90
N PRO A 463 -11.71 28.00 -5.94
CA PRO A 463 -12.01 29.42 -6.19
C PRO A 463 -10.94 30.02 -7.11
N THR A 464 -11.32 30.42 -8.33
CA THR A 464 -10.38 30.89 -9.37
C THR A 464 -9.79 32.27 -9.08
N ASP A 465 -10.41 33.02 -8.18
CA ASP A 465 -9.98 34.33 -7.67
C ASP A 465 -9.00 34.23 -6.50
N SER A 466 -8.81 33.03 -5.92
CA SER A 466 -7.87 32.82 -4.82
C SER A 466 -6.41 32.83 -5.28
N ALA A 467 -5.54 33.48 -4.49
CA ALA A 467 -4.09 33.42 -4.67
C ALA A 467 -3.52 31.98 -4.55
N GLU A 468 -4.25 31.06 -3.92
CA GLU A 468 -3.88 29.65 -3.82
C GLU A 468 -4.14 28.87 -5.12
N TYR A 469 -5.00 29.39 -6.01
CA TYR A 469 -5.46 28.66 -7.19
C TYR A 469 -4.32 28.16 -8.09
N PRO A 470 -3.29 28.97 -8.43
CA PRO A 470 -2.18 28.48 -9.26
C PRO A 470 -1.31 27.42 -8.56
N VAL A 471 -1.20 27.48 -7.23
CA VAL A 471 -0.46 26.49 -6.43
C VAL A 471 -1.21 25.17 -6.40
N LEU A 472 -2.51 25.22 -6.14
CA LEU A 472 -3.36 24.04 -6.04
C LEU A 472 -3.63 23.40 -7.40
N GLU A 473 -3.81 24.19 -8.46
CA GLU A 473 -3.93 23.66 -9.82
C GLU A 473 -2.68 22.88 -10.21
N TYR A 474 -1.48 23.45 -9.95
CA TYR A 474 -0.23 22.76 -10.24
C TYR A 474 -0.07 21.49 -9.42
N TYR A 475 -0.43 21.51 -8.13
CA TYR A 475 -0.49 20.32 -7.28
C TYR A 475 -1.35 19.21 -7.93
N TYR A 476 -2.58 19.53 -8.34
CA TYR A 476 -3.45 18.54 -8.97
C TYR A 476 -2.98 18.12 -10.37
N ARG A 477 -2.27 18.99 -11.09
CA ARG A 477 -1.62 18.64 -12.37
C ARG A 477 -0.48 17.64 -12.17
N CYS A 478 0.35 17.81 -11.15
CA CYS A 478 1.36 16.82 -10.77
C CYS A 478 0.72 15.49 -10.35
N ARG A 479 -0.35 15.55 -9.54
CA ARG A 479 -1.10 14.34 -9.13
C ARG A 479 -1.70 13.61 -10.32
N LEU A 480 -2.22 14.32 -11.32
CA LEU A 480 -2.71 13.73 -12.57
C LEU A 480 -1.63 12.86 -13.26
N ILE A 481 -0.40 13.36 -13.34
CA ILE A 481 0.72 12.61 -13.93
C ILE A 481 1.08 11.39 -13.07
N GLN A 482 1.22 11.57 -11.75
CA GLN A 482 1.53 10.45 -10.85
C GLN A 482 0.42 9.39 -10.84
N ASP A 483 -0.84 9.78 -10.93
CA ASP A 483 -1.99 8.87 -11.04
C ASP A 483 -1.92 8.02 -12.31
N TYR A 484 -1.53 8.63 -13.43
CA TYR A 484 -1.37 7.92 -14.68
C TYR A 484 -0.20 6.94 -14.64
N ILE A 485 0.97 7.39 -14.18
CA ILE A 485 2.19 6.54 -14.09
C ILE A 485 2.00 5.39 -13.10
N SER A 486 1.57 5.67 -11.87
CA SER A 486 1.31 4.62 -10.86
C SER A 486 0.17 3.67 -11.26
N GLY A 487 -0.77 4.17 -12.09
CA GLY A 487 -1.87 3.40 -12.66
C GLY A 487 -1.45 2.35 -13.69
N MET A 488 -0.22 2.40 -14.20
CA MET A 488 0.27 1.42 -15.16
C MET A 488 0.55 0.05 -14.49
N THR A 489 0.61 -1.00 -15.29
CA THR A 489 1.26 -2.27 -14.94
C THR A 489 2.72 -2.23 -15.35
N ASP A 490 3.55 -3.15 -14.88
CA ASP A 490 4.98 -3.22 -15.17
C ASP A 490 5.23 -3.33 -16.68
N LEU A 491 4.51 -4.26 -17.33
CA LEU A 491 4.54 -4.44 -18.78
C LEU A 491 4.08 -3.19 -19.55
N TYR A 492 2.94 -2.60 -19.16
CA TYR A 492 2.43 -1.44 -19.88
C TYR A 492 3.36 -0.23 -19.76
N ALA A 493 3.95 0.00 -18.58
CA ALA A 493 4.93 1.07 -18.38
C ALA A 493 6.18 0.85 -19.25
N TRP A 494 6.70 -0.38 -19.27
CA TRP A 494 7.86 -0.74 -20.09
C TRP A 494 7.59 -0.57 -21.58
N ASP A 495 6.45 -1.08 -22.09
CA ASP A 495 6.08 -0.94 -23.49
C ASP A 495 5.84 0.54 -23.85
N GLU A 496 5.13 1.29 -23.00
CA GLU A 496 4.83 2.69 -23.27
C GLU A 496 6.10 3.54 -23.34
N TYR A 497 7.06 3.28 -22.45
CA TYR A 497 8.38 3.90 -22.52
C TYR A 497 9.07 3.59 -23.85
N ARG A 498 9.10 2.32 -24.27
CA ARG A 498 9.73 1.91 -25.54
C ARG A 498 9.07 2.52 -26.77
N ARG A 499 7.73 2.52 -26.83
CA ARG A 499 6.95 3.16 -27.92
C ARG A 499 7.28 4.64 -28.03
N LEU A 500 7.27 5.35 -26.91
CA LEU A 500 7.48 6.79 -26.88
C LEU A 500 8.93 7.19 -27.12
N MET A 501 9.87 6.28 -26.87
CA MET A 501 11.29 6.42 -27.23
C MET A 501 11.58 5.98 -28.68
N ALA A 502 10.59 5.50 -29.44
CA ALA A 502 10.72 5.00 -30.81
C ALA A 502 11.77 3.87 -30.96
N VAL A 503 11.84 2.98 -29.97
CA VAL A 503 12.75 1.81 -29.95
C VAL A 503 11.99 0.47 -30.01
N GLU A 504 10.72 0.52 -30.39
CA GLU A 504 9.90 -0.65 -30.66
C GLU A 504 9.68 -0.78 -32.18
N GLN A 505 9.87 -1.99 -32.72
CA GLN A 505 9.58 -2.33 -34.11
C GLN A 505 8.10 -2.65 -34.28
#